data_AF-A0A933XMY8-F1
#
_entry.id   AF-A0A933XMY8-F1
#
_cell.length_a   1.000
_cell.length_b   1.000
_cell.length_c   1.000
_cell.angle_alpha   90.00
_cell.angle_beta   90.00
_cell.angle_gamma   90.00
#
_symmetry.space_group_name_H-M   'P 1'
#
loop_
_entity.id
_entity.type
_entity.pdbx_description
1 polymer ?
#
loop_
_entity_poly.entity_id
_entity_poly.type
_entity_poly.pdbx_seq_one_letter_code
_entity_poly.pdbx_strand_id
1 'polypeptide(L)'
;MRDILTMVLAGGKGERLSPLTLHRAKPAVPFGGKYRIIDFTLSNCLNSGLRRVAVLIQYKSHSLDRHIRTAWNILNPELGEFIASIPPQQRINEDWYRGTADAVYQNLFLIENEQPAFVLILSGDHIYKMNYADMYDFLIAKQADAVVGAIEFPLAEAGRFGVIGVDEDCRILRFDEKPECPSPIPSDPAHAFVSMGIYLFRTEVLKNHLTEDAGHDSLHDFGRNIIPRMIEQNRVYAFTFQDENRKAVKYWRDIGTLDAYWEANMDLVAVDPLFNLYDQNWPIRTYQGQNPPAKFVFAQDFDGGRMGVALDSIVCGGCIISGGRVQNSVLSPNVRVQDHADVRESVVMENVEIGEHARIRRAIIDKDVTIPPKTEIG
;
A
#
# COMPACT_ATOMS: atom_id res chain seq x y z
N MET A 1 -4.61 0.56 -22.22
CA MET A 1 -5.09 0.64 -20.83
C MET A 1 -6.59 0.37 -20.65
N ARG A 2 -7.49 0.80 -21.55
CA ARG A 2 -8.94 0.57 -21.40
C ARG A 2 -9.34 -0.91 -21.30
N ASP A 3 -8.64 -1.82 -21.97
CA ASP A 3 -8.94 -3.26 -21.98
C ASP A 3 -8.46 -4.04 -20.74
N ILE A 4 -7.98 -3.34 -19.72
CA ILE A 4 -7.48 -3.93 -18.48
C ILE A 4 -8.54 -3.80 -17.37
N LEU A 5 -8.90 -4.92 -16.74
CA LEU A 5 -9.60 -4.92 -15.46
C LEU A 5 -8.56 -5.04 -14.33
N THR A 6 -8.57 -4.12 -13.39
CA THR A 6 -7.67 -4.15 -12.24
C THR A 6 -8.37 -4.71 -11.02
N MET A 7 -7.80 -5.70 -10.36
CA MET A 7 -8.32 -6.28 -9.12
C MET A 7 -7.30 -6.06 -8.01
N VAL A 8 -7.64 -5.19 -7.06
CA VAL A 8 -6.79 -4.85 -5.92
C VAL A 8 -7.15 -5.76 -4.75
N LEU A 9 -6.21 -6.60 -4.34
CA LEU A 9 -6.33 -7.47 -3.17
C LEU A 9 -6.19 -6.63 -1.90
N ALA A 10 -7.30 -6.39 -1.22
CA ALA A 10 -7.37 -5.61 0.01
C ALA A 10 -8.00 -6.40 1.18
N GLY A 11 -7.98 -7.73 1.06
CA GLY A 11 -8.62 -8.67 1.97
C GLY A 11 -7.73 -9.24 3.07
N GLY A 12 -6.44 -8.90 3.17
CA GLY A 12 -5.56 -9.48 4.19
C GLY A 12 -5.91 -9.05 5.63
N LYS A 13 -5.84 -9.98 6.60
CA LYS A 13 -6.09 -9.69 8.03
C LYS A 13 -5.10 -8.68 8.63
N GLY A 14 -3.87 -8.62 8.10
CA GLY A 14 -2.85 -7.65 8.54
C GLY A 14 -2.42 -7.81 10.00
N GLU A 15 -2.39 -9.05 10.51
CA GLU A 15 -2.16 -9.33 11.94
C GLU A 15 -0.80 -8.82 12.45
N ARG A 16 0.20 -8.73 11.57
CA ARG A 16 1.54 -8.23 11.89
C ARG A 16 1.59 -6.73 12.23
N LEU A 17 0.53 -5.98 11.93
CA LEU A 17 0.36 -4.58 12.32
C LEU A 17 -0.56 -4.40 13.52
N SER A 18 -0.90 -5.48 14.23
CA SER A 18 -1.60 -5.35 15.51
C SER A 18 -0.79 -4.44 16.46
N PRO A 19 -1.41 -3.50 17.19
CA PRO A 19 -2.86 -3.30 17.33
C PRO A 19 -3.51 -2.36 16.29
N LEU A 20 -2.75 -1.78 15.35
CA LEU A 20 -3.29 -0.81 14.37
C LEU A 20 -4.36 -1.40 13.44
N THR A 21 -4.38 -2.73 13.28
CA THR A 21 -5.36 -3.48 12.48
C THR A 21 -6.43 -4.18 13.32
N LEU A 22 -6.59 -3.81 14.60
CA LEU A 22 -7.59 -4.43 15.48
C LEU A 22 -9.02 -4.17 14.97
N HIS A 23 -9.29 -2.95 14.49
CA HIS A 23 -10.62 -2.51 14.03
C HIS A 23 -10.68 -2.11 12.54
N ARG A 24 -9.60 -2.32 11.79
CA ARG A 24 -9.50 -1.92 10.37
C ARG A 24 -8.59 -2.86 9.58
N ALA A 25 -8.82 -2.97 8.28
CA ALA A 25 -7.93 -3.68 7.36
C ALA A 25 -6.59 -2.95 7.20
N LYS A 26 -5.49 -3.67 6.91
CA LYS A 26 -4.16 -3.06 6.64
C LYS A 26 -4.21 -1.96 5.56
N PRO A 27 -4.87 -2.15 4.40
CA PRO A 27 -5.00 -1.09 3.39
C PRO A 27 -5.67 0.20 3.88
N ALA A 28 -6.44 0.14 4.97
CA ALA A 28 -7.14 1.28 5.56
C ALA A 28 -6.34 2.00 6.66
N VAL A 29 -5.14 1.52 7.01
CA VAL A 29 -4.29 2.16 8.02
C VAL A 29 -3.86 3.54 7.50
N PRO A 30 -3.97 4.62 8.32
CA PRO A 30 -3.50 5.95 7.95
C PRO A 30 -1.99 5.97 7.66
N PHE A 31 -1.55 6.80 6.72
CA PHE A 31 -0.14 6.95 6.36
C PHE A 31 0.14 8.38 5.90
N GLY A 32 1.32 8.92 6.21
CA GLY A 32 1.76 10.23 5.71
C GLY A 32 0.82 11.38 6.06
N GLY A 33 0.22 11.34 7.25
CA GLY A 33 -0.67 12.36 7.78
C GLY A 33 -2.13 12.15 7.34
N LYS A 34 -2.44 12.30 6.06
CA LYS A 34 -3.84 12.28 5.56
C LYS A 34 -4.21 11.10 4.67
N TYR A 35 -3.24 10.32 4.21
CA TYR A 35 -3.47 9.23 3.27
C TYR A 35 -3.83 7.94 4.01
N ARG A 36 -4.28 6.94 3.26
CA ARG A 36 -4.29 5.53 3.66
C ARG A 36 -3.37 4.74 2.74
N ILE A 37 -2.91 3.58 3.19
CA ILE A 37 -1.98 2.74 2.40
C ILE A 37 -2.54 2.43 1.00
N ILE A 38 -3.85 2.15 0.88
CA ILE A 38 -4.47 1.83 -0.42
C ILE A 38 -4.43 2.99 -1.43
N ASP A 39 -4.33 4.23 -0.96
CA ASP A 39 -4.37 5.41 -1.81
C ASP A 39 -3.19 5.44 -2.79
N PHE A 40 -2.06 4.83 -2.43
CA PHE A 40 -0.87 4.75 -3.27
C PHE A 40 -1.12 3.85 -4.48
N THR A 41 -1.62 2.62 -4.24
CA THR A 41 -2.00 1.70 -5.32
C THR A 41 -3.10 2.30 -6.21
N LEU A 42 -4.13 2.91 -5.64
CA LEU A 42 -5.22 3.50 -6.43
C LEU A 42 -4.79 4.76 -7.21
N SER A 43 -3.86 5.55 -6.66
CA SER A 43 -3.28 6.68 -7.39
C SER A 43 -2.42 6.20 -8.55
N ASN A 44 -1.63 5.13 -8.35
CA ASN A 44 -0.90 4.50 -9.45
C ASN A 44 -1.85 4.01 -10.53
N CYS A 45 -2.99 3.41 -10.18
CA CYS A 45 -4.01 3.01 -11.16
C CYS A 45 -4.51 4.21 -11.97
N LEU A 46 -4.94 5.27 -11.28
CA LEU A 46 -5.47 6.46 -11.91
C LEU A 46 -4.44 7.13 -12.84
N ASN A 47 -3.21 7.31 -12.35
CA ASN A 47 -2.12 7.97 -13.07
C ASN A 47 -1.64 7.13 -14.28
N SER A 48 -1.72 5.80 -14.18
CA SER A 48 -1.44 4.88 -15.29
C SER A 48 -2.59 4.76 -16.31
N GLY A 49 -3.70 5.48 -16.10
CA GLY A 49 -4.86 5.46 -17.00
C GLY A 49 -5.77 4.23 -16.84
N LEU A 50 -5.68 3.50 -15.73
CA LEU A 50 -6.59 2.40 -15.40
C LEU A 50 -7.91 2.99 -14.84
N ARG A 51 -9.03 2.60 -15.46
CA ARG A 51 -10.36 3.16 -15.17
C ARG A 51 -11.38 2.12 -14.69
N ARG A 52 -11.01 0.84 -14.65
CA ARG A 52 -11.85 -0.27 -14.18
C ARG A 52 -11.12 -0.98 -13.05
N VAL A 53 -11.44 -0.63 -11.81
CA VAL A 53 -10.73 -1.08 -10.62
C VAL A 53 -11.72 -1.69 -9.61
N ALA A 54 -11.64 -2.99 -9.40
CA ALA A 54 -12.34 -3.70 -8.35
C ALA A 54 -11.42 -3.91 -7.14
N VAL A 55 -11.80 -3.36 -5.98
CA VAL A 55 -11.07 -3.52 -4.72
C VAL A 55 -11.70 -4.64 -3.92
N LEU A 56 -11.05 -5.80 -3.88
CA LEU A 56 -11.55 -6.98 -3.18
C LEU A 56 -11.30 -6.84 -1.68
N ILE A 57 -12.37 -6.61 -0.93
CA ILE A 57 -12.32 -6.40 0.53
C ILE A 57 -12.84 -7.65 1.25
N GLN A 58 -12.38 -7.89 2.48
CA GLN A 58 -12.80 -9.07 3.25
C GLN A 58 -12.90 -8.75 4.75
N TYR A 59 -11.79 -8.78 5.49
CA TYR A 59 -11.81 -8.57 6.94
C TYR A 59 -11.86 -7.08 7.30
N LYS A 60 -12.64 -6.73 8.34
CA LYS A 60 -12.65 -5.41 9.00
C LYS A 60 -12.75 -4.24 8.00
N SER A 61 -13.56 -4.44 6.96
CA SER A 61 -13.52 -3.67 5.72
C SER A 61 -14.39 -2.41 5.74
N HIS A 62 -15.29 -2.23 6.72
CA HIS A 62 -16.22 -1.10 6.74
C HIS A 62 -15.52 0.27 6.61
N SER A 63 -14.42 0.48 7.32
CA SER A 63 -13.66 1.74 7.24
C SER A 63 -13.01 1.93 5.86
N LEU A 64 -12.51 0.85 5.24
CA LEU A 64 -11.93 0.85 3.90
C LEU A 64 -12.98 1.15 2.84
N ASP A 65 -14.08 0.42 2.89
CA ASP A 65 -15.24 0.53 2.01
C ASP A 65 -15.84 1.95 2.02
N ARG A 66 -16.01 2.55 3.21
CA ARG A 66 -16.40 3.96 3.35
C ARG A 66 -15.39 4.91 2.68
N HIS A 67 -14.09 4.65 2.83
CA HIS A 67 -13.05 5.47 2.22
C HIS A 67 -13.06 5.40 0.70
N ILE A 68 -13.20 4.20 0.12
CA ILE A 68 -13.33 4.04 -1.34
C ILE A 68 -14.54 4.82 -1.85
N ARG A 69 -15.72 4.66 -1.24
CA ARG A 69 -16.93 5.38 -1.66
C ARG A 69 -16.81 6.90 -1.59
N THR A 70 -16.07 7.43 -0.61
CA THR A 70 -16.02 8.89 -0.38
C THR A 70 -14.84 9.56 -1.09
N ALA A 71 -13.69 8.89 -1.20
CA ALA A 71 -12.47 9.43 -1.77
C ALA A 71 -12.30 9.15 -3.26
N TRP A 72 -12.80 7.99 -3.70
CA TRP A 72 -12.51 7.38 -4.99
C TRP A 72 -13.74 7.27 -5.92
N ASN A 73 -14.87 7.88 -5.54
CA ASN A 73 -16.03 8.07 -6.42
C ASN A 73 -15.80 9.23 -7.40
N ILE A 74 -14.88 9.03 -8.35
CA ILE A 74 -14.36 10.08 -9.24
C ILE A 74 -14.49 9.73 -10.73
N LEU A 75 -14.88 8.50 -11.01
CA LEU A 75 -15.06 7.97 -12.36
C LEU A 75 -16.55 7.94 -12.70
N ASN A 76 -16.87 7.98 -13.98
CA ASN A 76 -18.26 7.99 -14.45
C ASN A 76 -18.70 6.57 -14.87
N PRO A 77 -19.65 5.95 -14.17
CA PRO A 77 -20.17 4.63 -14.53
C PRO A 77 -20.80 4.56 -15.92
N GLU A 78 -21.35 5.66 -16.45
CA GLU A 78 -21.93 5.70 -17.81
C GLU A 78 -20.87 5.48 -18.90
N LEU A 79 -19.60 5.75 -18.58
CA LEU A 79 -18.46 5.47 -19.46
C LEU A 79 -17.88 4.07 -19.24
N GLY A 80 -18.50 3.24 -18.39
CA GLY A 80 -17.95 1.95 -17.96
C GLY A 80 -16.75 2.08 -17.03
N GLU A 81 -16.55 3.24 -16.40
CA GLU A 81 -15.42 3.52 -15.51
C GLU A 81 -15.84 3.43 -14.04
N PHE A 82 -15.05 2.73 -13.22
CA PHE A 82 -15.34 2.56 -11.80
C PHE A 82 -14.10 2.29 -10.96
N ILE A 83 -14.16 2.73 -9.71
CA ILE A 83 -13.34 2.23 -8.60
C ILE A 83 -14.33 1.80 -7.53
N ALA A 84 -14.49 0.49 -7.34
CA ALA A 84 -15.54 -0.05 -6.48
C ALA A 84 -14.99 -1.08 -5.50
N SER A 85 -15.46 -1.04 -4.26
CA SER A 85 -15.24 -2.09 -3.27
C SER A 85 -16.15 -3.29 -3.56
N ILE A 86 -15.57 -4.47 -3.62
CA ILE A 86 -16.26 -5.74 -3.84
C ILE A 86 -16.10 -6.59 -2.57
N PRO A 87 -17.14 -6.70 -1.72
CA PRO A 87 -17.12 -7.63 -0.61
C PRO A 87 -17.35 -9.07 -1.09
N PRO A 88 -17.01 -10.08 -0.27
CA PRO A 88 -17.27 -11.48 -0.62
C PRO A 88 -18.76 -11.68 -0.85
N GLN A 89 -19.12 -12.23 -2.01
CA GLN A 89 -20.52 -12.36 -2.44
C GLN A 89 -21.12 -13.74 -2.09
N GLN A 90 -20.31 -14.69 -1.62
CA GLN A 90 -20.70 -16.09 -1.40
C GLN A 90 -21.42 -16.73 -2.61
N ARG A 91 -21.00 -16.38 -3.83
CA ARG A 91 -21.64 -16.85 -5.07
C ARG A 91 -21.19 -18.25 -5.50
N ILE A 92 -19.92 -18.57 -5.28
CA ILE A 92 -19.34 -19.86 -5.66
C ILE A 92 -19.39 -20.82 -4.47
N ASN A 93 -18.92 -20.37 -3.30
CA ASN A 93 -18.96 -21.10 -2.04
C ASN A 93 -19.47 -20.20 -0.92
N GLU A 94 -19.97 -20.79 0.18
CA GLU A 94 -20.33 -20.06 1.41
C GLU A 94 -19.09 -19.59 2.20
N ASP A 95 -17.90 -20.03 1.81
CA ASP A 95 -16.64 -19.73 2.48
C ASP A 95 -16.11 -18.33 2.17
N TRP A 96 -15.36 -17.80 3.13
CA TRP A 96 -14.50 -16.63 2.97
C TRP A 96 -13.35 -16.95 1.99
N TYR A 97 -12.69 -15.94 1.41
CA TYR A 97 -11.54 -16.18 0.53
C TYR A 97 -10.48 -17.02 1.22
N ARG A 98 -10.17 -18.19 0.64
CA ARG A 98 -9.17 -19.16 1.13
C ARG A 98 -7.73 -18.68 0.91
N GLY A 99 -7.52 -17.87 -0.12
CA GLY A 99 -6.24 -17.31 -0.52
C GLY A 99 -6.38 -16.17 -1.52
N THR A 100 -5.26 -15.62 -1.98
CA THR A 100 -5.23 -14.48 -2.91
C THR A 100 -5.79 -14.82 -4.28
N ALA A 101 -5.55 -16.03 -4.78
CA ALA A 101 -6.10 -16.52 -6.04
C ALA A 101 -7.59 -16.86 -5.90
N ASP A 102 -8.01 -17.46 -4.78
CA ASP A 102 -9.43 -17.74 -4.50
C ASP A 102 -10.26 -16.46 -4.46
N ALA A 103 -9.72 -15.35 -3.94
CA ALA A 103 -10.38 -14.06 -3.98
C ALA A 103 -10.71 -13.60 -5.41
N VAL A 104 -9.82 -13.85 -6.38
CA VAL A 104 -10.07 -13.55 -7.79
C VAL A 104 -11.02 -14.57 -8.41
N TYR A 105 -10.86 -15.85 -8.08
CA TYR A 105 -11.70 -16.94 -8.57
C TYR A 105 -13.19 -16.76 -8.19
N GLN A 106 -13.47 -16.47 -6.92
CA GLN A 106 -14.83 -16.18 -6.45
C GLN A 106 -15.48 -14.96 -7.14
N ASN A 107 -14.66 -14.09 -7.74
CA ASN A 107 -15.09 -12.91 -8.46
C ASN A 107 -14.88 -13.02 -9.98
N LEU A 108 -14.75 -14.24 -10.54
CA LEU A 108 -14.65 -14.45 -12.00
C LEU A 108 -15.80 -13.80 -12.78
N PHE A 109 -17.00 -13.71 -12.18
CA PHE A 109 -18.15 -13.05 -12.80
C PHE A 109 -17.86 -11.60 -13.20
N LEU A 110 -16.97 -10.89 -12.48
CA LEU A 110 -16.56 -9.53 -12.86
C LEU A 110 -15.77 -9.55 -14.17
N ILE A 111 -14.85 -10.51 -14.31
CA ILE A 111 -14.08 -10.71 -15.53
C ILE A 111 -15.01 -11.11 -16.68
N GLU A 112 -15.98 -11.97 -16.44
CA GLU A 112 -16.95 -12.42 -17.45
C GLU A 112 -17.89 -11.29 -17.91
N ASN A 113 -18.31 -10.42 -17.00
CA ASN A 113 -19.18 -9.29 -17.32
C ASN A 113 -18.42 -8.17 -18.04
N GLU A 114 -17.23 -7.82 -17.56
CA GLU A 114 -16.43 -6.72 -18.10
C GLU A 114 -15.63 -7.08 -19.36
N GLN A 115 -15.50 -8.38 -19.64
CA GLN A 115 -14.79 -8.98 -20.78
C GLN A 115 -13.45 -8.29 -21.10
N PRO A 116 -12.56 -8.10 -20.10
CA PRO A 116 -11.29 -7.45 -20.34
C PRO A 116 -10.35 -8.39 -21.12
N ALA A 117 -9.48 -7.83 -21.96
CA ALA A 117 -8.43 -8.62 -22.60
C ALA A 117 -7.29 -8.99 -21.63
N PHE A 118 -7.10 -8.16 -20.59
CA PHE A 118 -6.06 -8.34 -19.59
C PHE A 118 -6.61 -8.11 -18.18
N VAL A 119 -6.03 -8.80 -17.20
CA VAL A 119 -6.33 -8.61 -15.78
C VAL A 119 -5.06 -8.22 -15.05
N LEU A 120 -5.10 -7.10 -14.32
CA LEU A 120 -4.02 -6.64 -13.46
C LEU A 120 -4.38 -6.91 -12.00
N ILE A 121 -3.60 -7.72 -11.32
CA ILE A 121 -3.73 -8.02 -9.89
C ILE A 121 -2.71 -7.18 -9.13
N LEU A 122 -3.18 -6.45 -8.12
CA LEU A 122 -2.35 -5.56 -7.30
C LEU A 122 -2.55 -5.85 -5.82
N SER A 123 -1.50 -5.69 -5.02
CA SER A 123 -1.66 -5.57 -3.57
C SER A 123 -2.09 -4.16 -3.16
N GLY A 124 -3.05 -4.08 -2.23
CA GLY A 124 -3.55 -2.80 -1.69
C GLY A 124 -2.77 -2.28 -0.48
N ASP A 125 -1.63 -2.89 -0.13
CA ASP A 125 -1.00 -2.72 1.18
C ASP A 125 0.51 -2.36 1.14
N HIS A 126 1.01 -1.97 -0.03
CA HIS A 126 2.39 -1.50 -0.26
C HIS A 126 2.43 0.02 -0.56
N ILE A 127 3.55 0.67 -0.25
CA ILE A 127 3.80 2.09 -0.60
C ILE A 127 4.85 2.17 -1.70
N TYR A 128 4.46 2.70 -2.86
CA TYR A 128 5.31 2.87 -4.04
C TYR A 128 4.63 3.75 -5.10
N LYS A 129 5.40 4.22 -6.10
CA LYS A 129 4.88 4.87 -7.31
C LYS A 129 5.32 4.08 -8.54
N MET A 130 4.36 3.62 -9.33
CA MET A 130 4.63 2.81 -10.54
C MET A 130 3.66 3.16 -11.65
N ASN A 131 4.18 3.32 -12.86
CA ASN A 131 3.37 3.39 -14.06
C ASN A 131 3.11 1.98 -14.61
N TYR A 132 1.87 1.51 -14.51
CA TYR A 132 1.47 0.19 -15.02
C TYR A 132 1.37 0.13 -16.55
N ALA A 133 1.37 1.26 -17.24
CA ALA A 133 1.38 1.27 -18.70
C ALA A 133 2.68 0.65 -19.25
N ASP A 134 3.81 0.91 -18.61
CA ASP A 134 5.11 0.36 -19.03
C ASP A 134 5.16 -1.16 -18.88
N MET A 135 4.54 -1.69 -17.82
CA MET A 135 4.40 -3.14 -17.60
C MET A 135 3.47 -3.77 -18.65
N TYR A 136 2.42 -3.06 -19.07
CA TYR A 136 1.54 -3.49 -20.15
C TYR A 136 2.28 -3.53 -21.50
N ASP A 137 3.01 -2.46 -21.84
CA ASP A 137 3.78 -2.39 -23.08
C ASP A 137 4.84 -3.50 -23.13
N PHE A 138 5.48 -3.80 -21.99
CA PHE A 138 6.40 -4.92 -21.86
C PHE A 138 5.73 -6.27 -22.10
N LEU A 139 4.54 -6.52 -21.53
CA LEU A 139 3.76 -7.74 -21.79
C LEU A 139 3.48 -7.92 -23.28
N ILE A 140 3.09 -6.84 -23.97
CA ILE A 140 2.82 -6.86 -25.41
C ILE A 140 4.10 -7.15 -26.20
N ALA A 141 5.20 -6.46 -25.90
CA ALA A 141 6.47 -6.60 -26.60
C ALA A 141 7.05 -8.01 -26.49
N LYS A 142 6.99 -8.63 -25.29
CA LYS A 142 7.44 -10.02 -25.06
C LYS A 142 6.42 -11.06 -25.51
N GLN A 143 5.23 -10.64 -25.95
CA GLN A 143 4.08 -11.50 -26.18
C GLN A 143 3.81 -12.43 -24.97
N ALA A 144 4.03 -11.92 -23.76
CA ALA A 144 3.91 -12.72 -22.55
C ALA A 144 2.45 -13.11 -22.27
N ASP A 145 2.27 -14.23 -21.60
CA ASP A 145 0.98 -14.67 -21.07
C ASP A 145 0.73 -14.06 -19.68
N ALA A 146 1.81 -13.88 -18.92
CA ALA A 146 1.83 -13.21 -17.63
C ALA A 146 3.13 -12.43 -17.41
N VAL A 147 3.04 -11.33 -16.67
CA VAL A 147 4.18 -10.53 -16.23
C VAL A 147 4.08 -10.31 -14.73
N VAL A 148 5.19 -10.49 -14.01
CA VAL A 148 5.32 -10.28 -12.56
C VAL A 148 6.19 -9.06 -12.31
N GLY A 149 5.68 -8.07 -11.56
CA GLY A 149 6.47 -6.93 -11.11
C GLY A 149 7.53 -7.37 -10.10
N ALA A 150 8.79 -7.07 -10.39
CA ALA A 150 9.94 -7.51 -9.61
C ALA A 150 10.85 -6.33 -9.24
N ILE A 151 11.39 -6.35 -8.02
CA ILE A 151 12.38 -5.37 -7.55
C ILE A 151 13.67 -6.08 -7.15
N GLU A 152 14.81 -5.44 -7.42
CA GLU A 152 16.10 -5.88 -6.90
C GLU A 152 16.15 -5.60 -5.40
N PHE A 153 16.44 -6.62 -4.61
CA PHE A 153 16.46 -6.51 -3.14
C PHE A 153 17.70 -7.18 -2.58
N PRO A 154 18.30 -6.66 -1.47
CA PRO A 154 19.46 -7.30 -0.85
C PRO A 154 19.19 -8.78 -0.55
N LEU A 155 20.11 -9.66 -0.98
CA LEU A 155 19.93 -11.11 -0.90
C LEU A 155 19.66 -11.58 0.55
N ALA A 156 20.34 -10.97 1.52
CA ALA A 156 20.20 -11.28 2.95
C ALA A 156 18.78 -11.05 3.51
N GLU A 157 17.98 -10.21 2.86
CA GLU A 157 16.63 -9.88 3.33
C GLU A 157 15.52 -10.46 2.43
N ALA A 158 15.88 -11.00 1.26
CA ALA A 158 14.94 -11.44 0.23
C ALA A 158 14.07 -12.64 0.65
N GLY A 159 14.54 -13.48 1.57
CA GLY A 159 13.82 -14.70 2.02
C GLY A 159 12.45 -14.44 2.69
N ARG A 160 12.12 -13.18 3.00
CA ARG A 160 10.79 -12.81 3.52
C ARG A 160 9.73 -12.60 2.42
N PHE A 161 10.12 -12.66 1.15
CA PHE A 161 9.28 -12.40 -0.01
C PHE A 161 9.32 -13.56 -1.02
N GLY A 162 8.50 -13.49 -2.07
CA GLY A 162 8.62 -14.38 -3.23
C GLY A 162 9.84 -14.02 -4.06
N VAL A 163 10.77 -14.96 -4.23
CA VAL A 163 12.02 -14.79 -4.98
C VAL A 163 11.87 -15.36 -6.37
N ILE A 164 12.31 -14.59 -7.37
CA ILE A 164 12.15 -14.90 -8.79
C ILE A 164 13.52 -15.24 -9.37
N GLY A 165 13.64 -16.44 -9.94
CA GLY A 165 14.78 -16.81 -10.78
C GLY A 165 14.47 -16.53 -12.25
N VAL A 166 15.32 -15.76 -12.91
CA VAL A 166 15.13 -15.36 -14.31
C VAL A 166 16.31 -15.76 -15.21
N ASP A 167 16.06 -15.89 -16.51
CA ASP A 167 17.10 -15.94 -17.54
C ASP A 167 17.53 -14.52 -18.01
N GLU A 168 18.41 -14.46 -19.00
CA GLU A 168 18.95 -13.21 -19.58
C GLU A 168 17.86 -12.32 -20.22
N ASP A 169 16.74 -12.91 -20.63
CA ASP A 169 15.60 -12.24 -21.27
C ASP A 169 14.51 -11.82 -20.28
N CYS A 170 14.79 -11.96 -18.98
CA CYS A 170 13.87 -11.80 -17.86
C CYS A 170 12.69 -12.80 -17.89
N ARG A 171 12.81 -13.93 -18.59
CA ARG A 171 11.81 -15.00 -18.48
C ARG A 171 11.96 -15.65 -17.11
N ILE A 172 10.84 -15.85 -16.42
CA ILE A 172 10.86 -16.50 -15.11
C ILE A 172 11.05 -18.00 -15.31
N LEU A 173 12.11 -18.53 -14.71
CA LEU A 173 12.43 -19.96 -14.69
C LEU A 173 11.90 -20.64 -13.42
N ARG A 174 11.79 -19.88 -12.33
CA ARG A 174 11.26 -20.36 -11.04
C ARG A 174 10.75 -19.22 -10.17
N PHE A 175 9.82 -19.57 -9.29
CA PHE A 175 9.26 -18.67 -8.29
C PHE A 175 9.23 -19.41 -6.95
N ASP A 176 10.03 -18.94 -5.99
CA ASP A 176 10.17 -19.53 -4.67
C ASP A 176 9.49 -18.61 -3.65
N GLU A 177 8.37 -19.00 -3.05
CA GLU A 177 7.66 -18.17 -2.06
C GLU A 177 8.33 -18.29 -0.68
N LYS A 178 8.96 -17.19 -0.22
CA LYS A 178 9.63 -17.08 1.09
C LYS A 178 10.66 -18.19 1.35
N PRO A 179 11.67 -18.35 0.46
CA PRO A 179 12.67 -19.39 0.60
C PRO A 179 13.62 -19.07 1.76
N GLU A 180 14.04 -20.10 2.49
CA GLU A 180 15.10 -19.97 3.50
C GLU A 180 16.44 -19.54 2.87
N CYS A 181 16.71 -20.04 1.66
CA CYS A 181 17.90 -19.72 0.87
C CYS A 181 17.47 -19.00 -0.42
N PRO A 182 17.34 -17.66 -0.40
CA PRO A 182 16.97 -16.90 -1.59
C PRO A 182 18.07 -17.02 -2.65
N SER A 183 17.64 -17.00 -3.91
CA SER A 183 18.56 -17.15 -5.03
C SER A 183 18.97 -15.82 -5.62
N PRO A 184 20.26 -15.63 -5.92
CA PRO A 184 20.76 -14.37 -6.42
C PRO A 184 20.37 -14.12 -7.88
N ILE A 185 20.45 -12.86 -8.30
CA ILE A 185 20.42 -12.48 -9.70
C ILE A 185 21.73 -12.96 -10.36
N PRO A 186 21.68 -13.63 -11.53
CA PRO A 186 22.90 -14.17 -12.16
C PRO A 186 24.01 -13.13 -12.41
N SER A 187 23.62 -11.89 -12.76
CA SER A 187 24.54 -10.78 -13.00
C SER A 187 24.94 -10.00 -11.73
N ASP A 188 24.24 -10.20 -10.62
CA ASP A 188 24.48 -9.49 -9.35
C ASP A 188 24.24 -10.42 -8.15
N PRO A 189 25.31 -11.07 -7.64
CA PRO A 189 25.18 -12.03 -6.54
C PRO A 189 24.82 -11.40 -5.20
N ALA A 190 24.85 -10.06 -5.05
CA ALA A 190 24.48 -9.38 -3.82
C ALA A 190 22.96 -9.16 -3.70
N HIS A 191 22.22 -9.30 -4.79
CA HIS A 191 20.79 -9.03 -4.86
C HIS A 191 19.99 -10.24 -5.36
N ALA A 192 18.71 -10.26 -5.04
CA ALA A 192 17.71 -11.18 -5.59
C ALA A 192 16.58 -10.37 -6.24
N PHE A 193 15.92 -10.94 -7.25
CA PHE A 193 14.64 -10.41 -7.70
C PHE A 193 13.54 -10.86 -6.75
N VAL A 194 12.84 -9.89 -6.18
CA VAL A 194 11.70 -10.10 -5.29
C VAL A 194 10.41 -9.68 -5.99
N SER A 195 9.39 -10.53 -5.93
CA SER A 195 8.03 -10.25 -6.37
C SER A 195 7.39 -9.16 -5.51
N MET A 196 6.82 -8.16 -6.18
CA MET A 196 6.10 -7.06 -5.53
C MET A 196 4.61 -7.37 -5.27
N GLY A 197 4.14 -8.56 -5.66
CA GLY A 197 2.70 -8.89 -5.63
C GLY A 197 1.89 -8.10 -6.67
N ILE A 198 2.51 -7.81 -7.82
CA ILE A 198 1.93 -7.11 -8.96
C ILE A 198 1.98 -8.06 -10.14
N TYR A 199 0.82 -8.43 -10.68
CA TYR A 199 0.73 -9.45 -11.72
C TYR A 199 -0.18 -8.99 -12.85
N LEU A 200 0.31 -8.99 -14.08
CA LEU A 200 -0.49 -8.67 -15.26
C LEU A 200 -0.65 -9.92 -16.11
N PHE A 201 -1.89 -10.28 -16.43
CA PHE A 201 -2.22 -11.52 -17.15
C PHE A 201 -3.02 -11.24 -18.41
N ARG A 202 -2.89 -12.14 -19.39
CA ARG A 202 -3.95 -12.35 -20.39
C ARG A 202 -5.14 -13.03 -19.72
N THR A 203 -6.34 -12.49 -19.93
CA THR A 203 -7.55 -12.92 -19.20
C THR A 203 -7.84 -14.41 -19.32
N GLU A 204 -7.83 -14.96 -20.54
CA GLU A 204 -8.16 -16.38 -20.75
C GLU A 204 -7.13 -17.32 -20.10
N VAL A 205 -5.85 -16.94 -20.09
CA VAL A 205 -4.81 -17.72 -19.43
C VAL A 205 -5.06 -17.74 -17.91
N LEU A 206 -5.32 -16.58 -17.32
CA LEU A 206 -5.62 -16.48 -15.88
C LEU A 206 -6.86 -17.30 -15.51
N LYS A 207 -7.95 -17.18 -16.27
CA LYS A 207 -9.21 -17.91 -16.00
C LYS A 207 -8.99 -19.43 -15.97
N ASN A 208 -8.23 -19.96 -16.92
CA ASN A 208 -7.94 -21.39 -16.98
C ASN A 208 -7.18 -21.86 -15.73
N HIS A 209 -6.11 -21.15 -15.34
CA HIS A 209 -5.31 -21.49 -14.16
C HIS A 209 -6.10 -21.36 -12.85
N LEU A 210 -6.95 -20.33 -12.71
CA LEU A 210 -7.80 -20.17 -11.52
C LEU A 210 -8.86 -21.28 -11.41
N THR A 211 -9.50 -21.63 -12.53
CA THR A 211 -10.53 -22.69 -12.56
C THR A 211 -9.93 -24.06 -12.27
N GLU A 212 -8.73 -24.32 -12.80
CA GLU A 212 -8.00 -25.55 -12.52
C GLU A 212 -7.56 -25.64 -11.05
N ASP A 213 -6.96 -24.57 -10.50
CA ASP A 213 -6.54 -24.51 -9.10
C ASP A 213 -7.72 -24.67 -8.13
N ALA A 214 -8.88 -24.09 -8.43
CA ALA A 214 -10.09 -24.23 -7.62
C ALA A 214 -10.59 -25.68 -7.50
N GLY A 215 -10.27 -26.54 -8.48
CA GLY A 215 -10.58 -27.98 -8.45
C GLY A 215 -9.58 -28.81 -7.63
N HIS A 216 -8.49 -28.22 -7.15
CA HIS A 216 -7.44 -28.89 -6.38
C HIS A 216 -7.48 -28.49 -4.90
N ASP A 217 -6.96 -29.36 -4.03
CA ASP A 217 -6.70 -29.01 -2.63
C ASP A 217 -5.35 -28.26 -2.53
N SER A 218 -5.41 -26.95 -2.73
CA SER A 218 -4.24 -26.06 -2.73
C SER A 218 -4.40 -24.92 -1.70
N LEU A 219 -3.39 -24.06 -1.58
CA LEU A 219 -3.47 -22.86 -0.74
C LEU A 219 -4.16 -21.69 -1.46
N HIS A 220 -4.55 -21.89 -2.73
CA HIS A 220 -5.21 -20.91 -3.59
C HIS A 220 -4.54 -19.54 -3.56
N ASP A 221 -3.20 -19.54 -3.69
CA ASP A 221 -2.38 -18.34 -3.63
C ASP A 221 -1.61 -18.12 -4.94
N PHE A 222 -1.48 -16.86 -5.35
CA PHE A 222 -0.77 -16.51 -6.58
C PHE A 222 0.70 -16.91 -6.54
N GLY A 223 1.41 -16.62 -5.44
CA GLY A 223 2.84 -16.92 -5.33
C GLY A 223 3.13 -18.40 -5.13
N ARG A 224 2.27 -19.11 -4.39
CA ARG A 224 2.49 -20.54 -4.07
C ARG A 224 1.95 -21.52 -5.08
N ASN A 225 0.89 -21.17 -5.82
CA ASN A 225 0.17 -22.12 -6.67
C ASN A 225 0.08 -21.65 -8.12
N ILE A 226 -0.44 -20.45 -8.36
CA ILE A 226 -0.75 -20.00 -9.73
C ILE A 226 0.52 -19.73 -10.53
N ILE A 227 1.40 -18.84 -10.06
CA ILE A 227 2.61 -18.45 -10.79
C ILE A 227 3.55 -19.65 -11.03
N PRO A 228 3.85 -20.51 -10.04
CA PRO A 228 4.65 -21.71 -10.27
C PRO A 228 4.10 -22.61 -11.40
N ARG A 229 2.78 -22.88 -11.41
CA ARG A 229 2.14 -23.69 -12.47
C ARG A 229 2.19 -23.01 -13.83
N MET A 230 2.00 -21.69 -13.87
CA MET A 230 2.10 -20.91 -15.10
C MET A 230 3.51 -20.93 -15.70
N ILE A 231 4.58 -20.96 -14.88
CA ILE A 231 5.96 -21.00 -15.39
C ILE A 231 6.22 -22.27 -16.23
N GLU A 232 5.59 -23.39 -15.88
CA GLU A 232 5.74 -24.67 -16.59
C GLU A 232 5.02 -24.67 -17.96
N GLN A 233 3.93 -23.91 -18.09
CA GLN A 233 2.98 -24.04 -19.21
C GLN A 233 2.91 -22.79 -20.10
N ASN A 234 3.37 -21.64 -19.60
CA ASN A 234 3.14 -20.34 -20.21
C ASN A 234 4.40 -19.48 -20.26
N ARG A 235 4.31 -18.40 -21.03
CA ARG A 235 5.35 -17.36 -21.14
C ARG A 235 5.20 -16.35 -20.00
N VAL A 236 5.89 -16.61 -18.89
CA VAL A 236 5.91 -15.73 -17.72
C VAL A 236 7.22 -14.94 -17.68
N TYR A 237 7.13 -13.62 -17.53
CA TYR A 237 8.29 -12.73 -17.49
C TYR A 237 8.30 -11.86 -16.24
N ALA A 238 9.50 -11.51 -15.76
CA ALA A 238 9.67 -10.49 -14.73
C ALA A 238 9.76 -9.11 -15.38
N PHE A 239 9.03 -8.15 -14.84
CA PHE A 239 9.17 -6.73 -15.18
C PHE A 239 9.87 -6.01 -14.04
N THR A 240 11.06 -5.50 -14.31
CA THR A 240 11.84 -4.75 -13.33
C THR A 240 11.14 -3.44 -12.99
N PHE A 241 10.90 -3.22 -11.69
CA PHE A 241 10.26 -2.04 -11.15
C PHE A 241 10.92 -0.75 -11.62
N GLN A 242 10.13 0.09 -12.27
CA GLN A 242 10.45 1.46 -12.64
C GLN A 242 9.76 2.39 -11.65
N ASP A 243 10.57 3.12 -10.88
CA ASP A 243 10.07 3.93 -9.77
C ASP A 243 9.72 5.36 -10.23
N GLU A 244 8.42 5.66 -10.28
CA GLU A 244 7.91 7.00 -10.62
C GLU A 244 8.12 8.02 -9.49
N ASN A 245 8.69 7.62 -8.35
CA ASN A 245 9.20 8.55 -7.36
C ASN A 245 10.46 9.30 -7.83
N ARG A 246 11.17 8.77 -8.85
CA ARG A 246 12.30 9.41 -9.56
C ARG A 246 13.41 9.93 -8.63
N LYS A 247 13.69 9.18 -7.57
CA LYS A 247 14.81 9.41 -6.65
C LYS A 247 15.95 8.42 -6.95
N ALA A 248 17.12 8.67 -6.35
CA ALA A 248 18.30 7.82 -6.56
C ALA A 248 18.10 6.37 -6.08
N VAL A 249 17.26 6.18 -5.05
CA VAL A 249 16.93 4.86 -4.51
C VAL A 249 15.48 4.54 -4.84
N LYS A 250 15.24 3.34 -5.40
CA LYS A 250 13.88 2.83 -5.68
C LYS A 250 13.09 2.72 -4.38
N TYR A 251 11.93 3.35 -4.30
CA TYR A 251 11.08 3.35 -3.12
C TYR A 251 9.93 2.33 -3.25
N TRP A 252 10.10 1.21 -2.57
CA TRP A 252 9.04 0.26 -2.31
C TRP A 252 9.12 -0.16 -0.84
N ARG A 253 7.99 -0.09 -0.14
CA ARG A 253 7.86 -0.51 1.25
C ARG A 253 6.68 -1.47 1.40
N ASP A 254 6.96 -2.69 1.82
CA ASP A 254 5.97 -3.55 2.45
C ASP A 254 5.85 -3.17 3.92
N ILE A 255 4.69 -2.62 4.30
CA ILE A 255 4.37 -2.22 5.67
C ILE A 255 4.01 -3.48 6.48
N GLY A 256 4.99 -4.36 6.68
CA GLY A 256 4.81 -5.66 7.32
C GLY A 256 4.90 -5.65 8.84
N THR A 257 5.47 -4.60 9.46
CA THR A 257 5.69 -4.49 10.91
C THR A 257 5.43 -3.06 11.39
N LEU A 258 5.23 -2.88 12.71
CA LEU A 258 5.07 -1.55 13.31
C LEU A 258 6.31 -0.68 13.10
N ASP A 259 7.51 -1.25 13.21
CA ASP A 259 8.76 -0.52 12.94
C ASP A 259 8.83 -0.04 11.50
N ALA A 260 8.57 -0.92 10.52
CA ALA A 260 8.57 -0.55 9.11
C ALA A 260 7.49 0.51 8.79
N TYR A 261 6.33 0.44 9.46
CA TYR A 261 5.29 1.46 9.37
C TYR A 261 5.78 2.81 9.89
N TRP A 262 6.41 2.82 11.06
CA TRP A 262 6.93 4.03 11.68
C TRP A 262 8.07 4.63 10.84
N GLU A 263 9.06 3.82 10.44
CA GLU A 263 10.19 4.21 9.58
C GLU A 263 9.70 4.84 8.27
N ALA A 264 8.73 4.20 7.60
CA ALA A 264 8.19 4.72 6.35
C ALA A 264 7.44 6.07 6.52
N ASN A 265 6.89 6.37 7.70
CA ASN A 265 6.35 7.70 7.99
C ASN A 265 7.48 8.71 8.31
N MET A 266 8.53 8.28 8.99
CA MET A 266 9.69 9.13 9.30
C MET A 266 10.48 9.50 8.04
N ASP A 267 10.52 8.62 7.03
CA ASP A 267 11.07 8.91 5.70
C ASP A 267 10.47 10.19 5.07
N LEU A 268 9.23 10.52 5.42
CA LEU A 268 8.48 11.66 4.85
C LEU A 268 8.84 13.00 5.48
N VAL A 269 9.32 13.01 6.73
CA VAL A 269 9.63 14.25 7.47
C VAL A 269 11.10 14.64 7.38
N ALA A 270 11.92 13.82 6.72
CA ALA A 270 13.31 14.15 6.41
C ALA A 270 13.40 15.39 5.51
N VAL A 271 14.54 16.10 5.57
CA VAL A 271 14.77 17.30 4.75
C VAL A 271 14.74 17.00 3.25
N ASP A 272 15.33 15.86 2.86
CA ASP A 272 15.17 15.28 1.52
C ASP A 272 14.50 13.90 1.64
N PRO A 273 13.15 13.84 1.59
CA PRO A 273 12.42 12.59 1.74
C PRO A 273 12.79 11.58 0.65
N LEU A 274 13.01 10.32 1.08
CA LEU A 274 13.17 9.20 0.15
C LEU A 274 11.91 9.01 -0.71
N PHE A 275 10.73 9.34 -0.17
CA PHE A 275 9.46 9.30 -0.88
C PHE A 275 8.86 10.70 -1.04
N ASN A 276 8.75 11.17 -2.28
CA ASN A 276 8.33 12.53 -2.59
C ASN A 276 6.80 12.65 -2.74
N LEU A 277 6.14 13.15 -1.70
CA LEU A 277 4.70 13.49 -1.73
C LEU A 277 4.36 14.78 -2.48
N TYR A 278 5.36 15.61 -2.80
CA TYR A 278 5.18 16.94 -3.41
C TYR A 278 5.37 16.94 -4.94
N ASP A 279 5.57 15.76 -5.55
CA ASP A 279 5.61 15.63 -7.00
C ASP A 279 4.21 15.82 -7.61
N GLN A 280 4.08 16.83 -8.47
CA GLN A 280 2.84 17.16 -9.17
C GLN A 280 2.61 16.33 -10.43
N ASN A 281 3.66 15.67 -10.96
CA ASN A 281 3.53 14.83 -12.14
C ASN A 281 2.94 13.46 -11.79
N TRP A 282 3.25 12.95 -10.59
CA TRP A 282 2.69 11.72 -10.06
C TRP A 282 2.01 11.95 -8.70
N PRO A 283 0.87 12.67 -8.68
CA PRO A 283 0.19 13.03 -7.44
C PRO A 283 -0.43 11.79 -6.77
N ILE A 284 -0.39 11.76 -5.43
CA ILE A 284 -1.17 10.80 -4.64
C ILE A 284 -2.49 11.45 -4.26
N ARG A 285 -3.59 10.82 -4.69
CA ARG A 285 -4.96 11.22 -4.38
C ARG A 285 -5.44 10.52 -3.10
N THR A 286 -6.25 11.22 -2.32
CA THR A 286 -6.99 10.65 -1.17
C THR A 286 -8.20 11.51 -0.84
N TYR A 287 -8.96 11.12 0.17
CA TYR A 287 -10.03 11.91 0.77
C TYR A 287 -9.50 13.25 1.30
N GLN A 288 -10.12 14.36 0.91
CA GLN A 288 -9.83 15.67 1.51
C GLN A 288 -10.97 16.06 2.45
N GLY A 289 -10.72 15.95 3.76
CA GLY A 289 -11.65 16.42 4.79
C GLY A 289 -11.73 17.94 4.85
N GLN A 290 -12.88 18.47 5.27
CA GLN A 290 -13.11 19.91 5.49
C GLN A 290 -12.56 20.34 6.86
N ASN A 291 -11.23 20.34 7.00
CA ASN A 291 -10.56 20.76 8.22
C ASN A 291 -10.07 22.22 8.09
N PRO A 292 -10.12 23.03 9.16
CA PRO A 292 -9.50 24.36 9.16
C PRO A 292 -7.98 24.29 8.90
N PRO A 293 -7.31 25.43 8.63
CA PRO A 293 -5.86 25.49 8.62
C PRO A 293 -5.26 25.05 9.98
N ALA A 294 -4.05 24.50 9.95
CA ALA A 294 -3.30 24.23 11.17
C ALA A 294 -3.03 25.54 11.95
N LYS A 295 -3.18 25.50 13.26
CA LYS A 295 -3.05 26.66 14.14
C LYS A 295 -1.94 26.46 15.16
N PHE A 296 -1.01 27.40 15.21
CA PHE A 296 0.10 27.45 16.15
C PHE A 296 -0.08 28.69 17.02
N VAL A 297 -0.09 28.53 18.34
CA VAL A 297 -0.30 29.64 19.28
C VAL A 297 0.72 29.62 20.41
N PHE A 298 0.88 30.80 21.00
CA PHE A 298 1.95 31.17 21.94
C PHE A 298 3.31 31.27 21.24
N ALA A 299 3.99 32.39 21.46
CA ALA A 299 5.24 32.77 20.78
C ALA A 299 6.21 33.43 21.76
N GLN A 300 6.20 32.99 23.01
CA GLN A 300 7.09 33.48 24.05
C GLN A 300 8.47 32.81 23.86
N ASP A 301 9.30 33.41 23.02
CA ASP A 301 10.64 32.94 22.68
C ASP A 301 11.68 33.37 23.73
N PHE A 302 11.51 32.89 24.96
CA PHE A 302 12.44 33.09 26.08
C PHE A 302 12.39 31.88 27.02
N ASP A 303 13.38 31.75 27.91
CA ASP A 303 13.45 30.64 28.85
C ASP A 303 12.26 30.63 29.82
N GLY A 304 11.55 29.50 29.89
CA GLY A 304 10.26 29.37 30.58
C GLY A 304 9.05 29.95 29.83
N GLY A 305 9.24 30.42 28.60
CA GLY A 305 8.17 30.88 27.71
C GLY A 305 7.41 29.74 27.04
N ARG A 306 6.14 29.98 26.74
CA ARG A 306 5.26 29.07 26.01
C ARG A 306 5.33 29.31 24.49
N MET A 307 5.68 28.28 23.72
CA MET A 307 5.73 28.36 22.26
C MET A 307 5.11 27.13 21.59
N GLY A 308 4.12 27.35 20.73
CA GLY A 308 3.58 26.30 19.86
C GLY A 308 4.41 26.19 18.58
N VAL A 309 5.16 25.11 18.40
CA VAL A 309 6.09 24.95 17.27
C VAL A 309 6.13 23.52 16.73
N ALA A 310 6.33 23.39 15.41
CA ALA A 310 6.66 22.12 14.76
C ALA A 310 7.97 22.28 13.96
N LEU A 311 8.90 21.35 14.14
CA LEU A 311 10.22 21.32 13.51
C LEU A 311 10.39 20.02 12.73
N ASP A 312 10.86 20.08 11.48
CA ASP A 312 11.04 18.90 10.61
C ASP A 312 9.85 17.93 10.69
N SER A 313 8.63 18.44 10.53
CA SER A 313 7.39 17.72 10.82
C SER A 313 6.32 18.02 9.78
N ILE A 314 5.43 17.06 9.56
CA ILE A 314 4.23 17.23 8.73
C ILE A 314 3.04 17.46 9.66
N VAL A 315 2.33 18.59 9.46
CA VAL A 315 1.15 18.95 10.26
C VAL A 315 -0.06 19.10 9.34
N CYS A 316 -1.06 18.24 9.51
CA CYS A 316 -2.29 18.30 8.74
C CYS A 316 -3.23 19.44 9.19
N GLY A 317 -4.24 19.72 8.36
CA GLY A 317 -5.31 20.67 8.71
C GLY A 317 -6.08 20.25 9.96
N GLY A 318 -6.61 21.23 10.67
CA GLY A 318 -7.37 21.07 11.91
C GLY A 318 -6.50 20.95 13.17
N CYS A 319 -5.18 20.74 13.02
CA CYS A 319 -4.28 20.64 14.16
C CYS A 319 -4.18 21.96 14.93
N ILE A 320 -4.10 21.86 16.25
CA ILE A 320 -3.84 22.99 17.15
C ILE A 320 -2.64 22.65 18.03
N ILE A 321 -1.54 23.38 17.86
CA ILE A 321 -0.33 23.27 18.68
C ILE A 321 -0.28 24.47 19.62
N SER A 322 -0.59 24.21 20.89
CA SER A 322 -0.94 25.21 21.89
C SER A 322 0.14 25.30 22.98
N GLY A 323 1.30 25.85 22.64
CA GLY A 323 2.44 25.90 23.57
C GLY A 323 3.22 24.60 23.73
N GLY A 324 2.91 23.59 22.92
CA GLY A 324 3.67 22.35 22.82
C GLY A 324 4.68 22.37 21.67
N ARG A 325 5.64 21.45 21.74
CA ARG A 325 6.69 21.25 20.75
C ARG A 325 6.48 19.93 20.02
N VAL A 326 6.57 19.97 18.70
CA VAL A 326 6.50 18.81 17.82
C VAL A 326 7.77 18.76 16.98
N GLN A 327 8.45 17.62 16.93
CA GLN A 327 9.70 17.49 16.21
C GLN A 327 9.81 16.13 15.50
N ASN A 328 10.29 16.10 14.26
CA ASN A 328 10.46 14.87 13.47
C ASN A 328 9.21 13.98 13.51
N SER A 329 8.02 14.58 13.37
CA SER A 329 6.75 13.88 13.62
C SER A 329 5.72 14.15 12.53
N VAL A 330 4.77 13.22 12.40
CA VAL A 330 3.64 13.32 11.48
C VAL A 330 2.36 13.45 12.30
N LEU A 331 1.69 14.59 12.19
CA LEU A 331 0.38 14.82 12.79
C LEU A 331 -0.72 14.73 11.74
N SER A 332 -1.61 13.75 11.91
CA SER A 332 -2.85 13.61 11.16
C SER A 332 -3.87 14.72 11.50
N PRO A 333 -5.00 14.83 10.77
CA PRO A 333 -5.96 15.90 11.00
C PRO A 333 -6.51 15.97 12.43
N ASN A 334 -6.85 17.19 12.87
CA ASN A 334 -7.52 17.47 14.14
C ASN A 334 -6.74 17.07 15.42
N VAL A 335 -5.43 16.89 15.33
CA VAL A 335 -4.59 16.62 16.51
C VAL A 335 -4.45 17.88 17.38
N ARG A 336 -4.57 17.71 18.69
CA ARG A 336 -4.35 18.78 19.69
C ARG A 336 -3.11 18.48 20.49
N VAL A 337 -2.16 19.41 20.50
CA VAL A 337 -0.96 19.35 21.34
C VAL A 337 -1.04 20.47 22.37
N GLN A 338 -1.21 20.10 23.64
CA GLN A 338 -1.44 21.04 24.73
C GLN A 338 -0.12 21.61 25.29
N ASP A 339 -0.28 22.43 26.32
CA ASP A 339 0.79 23.24 26.88
C ASP A 339 2.00 22.42 27.33
N HIS A 340 3.21 22.85 26.98
CA HIS A 340 4.48 22.22 27.35
C HIS A 340 4.59 20.72 26.98
N ALA A 341 3.71 20.18 26.15
CA ALA A 341 3.86 18.83 25.63
C ALA A 341 5.03 18.77 24.64
N ASP A 342 5.79 17.68 24.64
CA ASP A 342 6.93 17.44 23.76
C ASP A 342 6.72 16.12 23.00
N VAL A 343 6.50 16.22 21.68
CA VAL A 343 6.23 15.08 20.80
C VAL A 343 7.37 14.97 19.80
N ARG A 344 8.11 13.87 19.84
CA ARG A 344 9.29 13.65 19.00
C ARG A 344 9.22 12.33 18.27
N GLU A 345 9.71 12.32 17.02
CA GLU A 345 9.95 11.07 16.29
C GLU A 345 8.69 10.19 16.23
N SER A 346 7.50 10.78 16.08
CA SER A 346 6.22 10.08 16.35
C SER A 346 5.19 10.24 15.24
N VAL A 347 4.32 9.24 15.11
CA VAL A 347 3.16 9.26 14.21
C VAL A 347 1.90 9.39 15.06
N VAL A 348 1.19 10.50 14.91
CA VAL A 348 0.01 10.83 15.72
C VAL A 348 -1.21 10.89 14.81
N MET A 349 -2.13 9.93 15.00
CA MET A 349 -3.30 9.78 14.13
C MET A 349 -4.42 10.78 14.46
N GLU A 350 -5.46 10.74 13.62
CA GLU A 350 -6.58 11.69 13.63
C GLU A 350 -7.26 11.80 15.00
N ASN A 351 -7.67 13.02 15.36
CA ASN A 351 -8.39 13.37 16.59
C ASN A 351 -7.66 13.06 17.90
N VAL A 352 -6.34 12.82 17.89
CA VAL A 352 -5.58 12.60 19.12
C VAL A 352 -5.43 13.90 19.92
N GLU A 353 -5.60 13.79 21.23
CA GLU A 353 -5.30 14.87 22.18
C GLU A 353 -4.09 14.52 23.05
N ILE A 354 -3.05 15.34 22.99
CA ILE A 354 -1.85 15.22 23.81
C ILE A 354 -1.95 16.21 24.97
N GLY A 355 -2.10 15.67 26.18
CA GLY A 355 -2.24 16.46 27.41
C GLY A 355 -1.01 17.30 27.78
N GLU A 356 -1.22 18.27 28.65
CA GLU A 356 -0.19 19.22 29.08
C GLU A 356 1.03 18.50 29.69
N HIS A 357 2.24 18.98 29.40
CA HIS A 357 3.50 18.43 29.88
C HIS A 357 3.77 16.95 29.51
N ALA A 358 2.98 16.34 28.61
CA ALA A 358 3.24 14.99 28.15
C ALA A 358 4.54 14.93 27.33
N ARG A 359 5.29 13.84 27.44
CA ARG A 359 6.54 13.59 26.70
C ARG A 359 6.39 12.30 25.90
N ILE A 360 6.33 12.43 24.58
CA ILE A 360 6.07 11.33 23.67
C ILE A 360 7.23 11.22 22.70
N ARG A 361 7.87 10.06 22.65
CA ARG A 361 9.02 9.79 21.78
C ARG A 361 8.88 8.44 21.10
N ARG A 362 9.19 8.37 19.80
CA ARG A 362 9.22 7.12 19.02
C ARG A 362 7.95 6.28 19.19
N ALA A 363 6.79 6.94 19.10
CA ALA A 363 5.50 6.31 19.33
C ALA A 363 4.60 6.39 18.09
N ILE A 364 3.68 5.42 17.99
CA ILE A 364 2.53 5.48 17.10
C ILE A 364 1.29 5.61 17.98
N ILE A 365 0.60 6.75 17.89
CA ILE A 365 -0.61 7.03 18.66
C ILE A 365 -1.83 6.86 17.74
N ASP A 366 -2.66 5.86 18.02
CA ASP A 366 -3.84 5.53 17.19
C ASP A 366 -4.95 6.58 17.32
N LYS A 367 -5.94 6.51 16.41
CA LYS A 367 -7.06 7.44 16.31
C LYS A 367 -7.81 7.62 17.62
N ASP A 368 -8.29 8.84 17.84
CA ASP A 368 -9.20 9.21 18.92
C ASP A 368 -8.63 8.96 20.34
N VAL A 369 -7.31 8.73 20.46
CA VAL A 369 -6.64 8.54 21.75
C VAL A 369 -6.49 9.89 22.46
N THR A 370 -6.84 9.91 23.75
CA THR A 370 -6.54 11.03 24.65
C THR A 370 -5.40 10.64 25.59
N ILE A 371 -4.25 11.30 25.45
CA ILE A 371 -3.09 11.11 26.32
C ILE A 371 -3.23 12.05 27.53
N PRO A 372 -3.26 11.51 28.78
CA PRO A 372 -3.38 12.33 29.97
C PRO A 372 -2.19 13.29 30.15
N PRO A 373 -2.37 14.42 30.88
CA PRO A 373 -1.28 15.31 31.23
C PRO A 373 -0.11 14.59 31.93
N LYS A 374 1.11 15.06 31.70
CA LYS A 374 2.36 14.54 32.30
C LYS A 374 2.67 13.07 31.99
N THR A 375 2.03 12.50 30.98
CA THR A 375 2.29 11.13 30.53
C THR A 375 3.64 11.05 29.81
N GLU A 376 4.44 10.04 30.10
CA GLU A 376 5.72 9.78 29.44
C GLU A 376 5.66 8.46 28.65
N ILE A 377 6.03 8.50 27.37
CA ILE A 377 6.11 7.34 26.46
C ILE A 377 7.40 7.48 25.64
N GLY A 378 8.28 6.48 25.71
CA GLY A 378 9.50 6.39 24.89
C GLY A 378 10.77 6.81 25.60
#